data_AF-A0A353M2U6-F1
#
_entry.id   AF-A0A353M2U6-F1
#
_cell.length_a   1.000
_cell.length_b   1.000
_cell.length_c   1.000
_cell.angle_alpha   90.00
_cell.angle_beta   90.00
_cell.angle_gamma   90.00
#
_symmetry.space_group_name_H-M   'P 1'
#
loop_
_entity.id
_entity.type
_entity.pdbx_description
1 polymer ?
#
loop_
_entity_poly.entity_id
_entity_poly.type
_entity_poly.pdbx_seq_one_letter_code
_entity_poly.pdbx_strand_id
1 'polypeptide(L)' 'MSTMFKAGEFFVRLRVQGERPKLTIWNQKGTKIISEFISSTTPTFWVQIAKLTSQDVVDQVQSLLENKK' A
#
# COMPACT_ATOMS: atom_id res chain seq x y z
N MET A 1 2.62 -4.22 14.08
CA MET A 1 1.27 -3.65 13.86
C MET A 1 0.80 -3.92 12.43
N SER A 2 -0.49 -4.19 12.21
CA SER A 2 -1.09 -4.42 10.88
C SER A 2 -2.36 -3.57 10.74
N THR A 3 -2.46 -2.84 9.63
CA THR A 3 -3.62 -2.01 9.29
C THR A 3 -4.20 -2.52 7.97
N MET A 4 -5.51 -2.76 7.92
CA MET A 4 -6.21 -3.16 6.71
C MET A 4 -7.37 -2.20 6.48
N PHE A 5 -7.52 -1.72 5.25
CA PHE A 5 -8.54 -0.75 4.86
C PHE A 5 -8.93 -0.94 3.40
N LYS A 6 -10.03 -0.31 3.01
CA LYS A 6 -10.51 -0.29 1.63
C LYS A 6 -10.27 1.11 1.05
N ALA A 7 -9.67 1.17 -0.13
CA ALA A 7 -9.41 2.41 -0.88
C ALA A 7 -9.95 2.23 -2.30
N GLY A 8 -11.04 2.95 -2.61
CA GLY A 8 -11.85 2.73 -3.80
C GLY A 8 -12.27 1.26 -3.96
N GLU A 9 -11.78 0.64 -5.04
CA GLU A 9 -12.05 -0.75 -5.41
C GLU A 9 -11.03 -1.76 -4.84
N PHE A 10 -10.03 -1.28 -4.10
CA PHE A 10 -8.92 -2.10 -3.64
C PHE A 10 -9.01 -2.37 -2.14
N PHE A 11 -8.57 -3.57 -1.76
CA PHE A 11 -8.28 -3.91 -0.38
C PHE A 11 -6.79 -3.71 -0.15
N VAL A 12 -6.44 -2.96 0.89
CA VAL A 12 -5.07 -2.59 1.19
C VAL A 12 -4.71 -3.07 2.58
N ARG A 13 -3.56 -3.71 2.72
CA ARG A 13 -2.97 -4.07 4.00
C ARG A 13 -1.56 -3.52 4.11
N LEU A 14 -1.34 -2.71 5.13
CA LEU A 14 -0.04 -2.24 5.54
C LEU A 14 0.36 -2.92 6.85
N ARG A 15 1.37 -3.78 6.81
CA ARG A 15 1.86 -4.52 7.97
C ARG A 15 3.31 -4.20 8.23
N VAL A 16 3.68 -3.93 9.47
CA VAL A 16 5.09 -3.89 9.89
C VAL A 16 5.58 -5.33 10.07
N GLN A 17 6.59 -5.74 9.30
CA GLN A 17 7.23 -7.04 9.39
C GLN A 17 8.73 -6.83 9.64
N GLY A 18 9.17 -7.11 10.88
CA GLY A 18 10.47 -6.66 11.37
C GLY A 18 10.47 -5.14 11.49
N GLU A 19 11.48 -4.48 10.94
CA GLU A 19 11.62 -3.02 10.92
C GLU A 19 10.99 -2.36 9.68
N ARG A 20 10.52 -3.14 8.70
CA ARG A 20 10.07 -2.62 7.41
C ARG A 20 8.55 -2.77 7.23
N PRO A 21 7.85 -1.71 6.80
CA PRO A 21 6.47 -1.83 6.38
C PRO A 21 6.37 -2.67 5.10
N LYS A 22 5.38 -3.55 5.04
CA LYS A 22 5.01 -4.35 3.87
C LYS A 22 3.62 -3.95 3.42
N LEU A 23 3.51 -3.59 2.15
CA LEU A 23 2.26 -3.25 1.49
C LEU A 23 1.75 -4.45 0.72
N THR A 24 0.48 -4.79 0.90
CA THR A 24 -0.21 -5.79 0.09
C THR A 24 -1.53 -5.21 -0.39
N ILE A 25 -1.80 -5.30 -1.68
CA ILE A 25 -3.02 -4.76 -2.29
C ILE A 25 -3.69 -5.85 -3.12
N TRP A 26 -5.01 -5.93 -2.99
CA TRP A 26 -5.87 -6.84 -3.75
C TRP A 26 -6.95 -6.05 -4.49
N ASN A 27 -7.39 -6.54 -5.65
CA ASN A 27 -8.58 -6.03 -6.31
C ASN A 27 -9.87 -6.58 -5.66
N GLN A 28 -11.02 -6.14 -6.16
CA GLN A 28 -12.35 -6.60 -5.71
C GLN A 28 -12.55 -8.12 -5.87
N LYS A 29 -11.85 -8.76 -6.80
CA LYS A 29 -11.93 -10.21 -7.05
C LYS A 29 -11.05 -11.02 -6.09
N GLY A 30 -10.35 -10.37 -5.15
CA GLY A 30 -9.41 -11.02 -4.23
C GLY A 30 -8.07 -11.39 -4.87
N THR A 31 -7.80 -10.96 -6.10
CA THR A 31 -6.50 -11.13 -6.75
C THR A 31 -5.50 -10.17 -6.13
N LYS A 32 -4.37 -10.71 -5.64
CA LYS A 32 -3.27 -9.92 -5.09
C LYS A 32 -2.51 -9.25 -6.24
N ILE A 33 -2.51 -7.92 -6.28
CA ILE A 33 -1.84 -7.12 -7.32
C ILE A 33 -0.44 -6.72 -6.85
N ILE A 34 -0.30 -6.34 -5.58
CA ILE A 34 0.96 -5.83 -5.00
C ILE A 34 1.26 -6.60 -3.71
N SER A 35 2.52 -6.96 -3.47
CA SER A 35 2.98 -7.61 -2.24
C SER A 35 4.45 -7.36 -1.98
N GLU A 36 4.80 -6.12 -1.61
CA GLU A 36 6.18 -5.65 -1.57
C GLU A 36 6.53 -4.97 -0.24
N PHE A 37 7.81 -5.02 0.12
CA PHE A 37 8.34 -4.26 1.25
C PHE A 37 8.60 -2.82 0.82
N ILE A 38 8.20 -1.88 1.66
CA ILE A 38 8.51 -0.46 1.49
C ILE A 38 9.91 -0.25 2.09
N SER A 39 10.96 -0.47 1.31
CA SER A 39 12.36 -0.29 1.72
C SER A 39 12.94 1.07 1.32
N SER A 40 12.51 1.64 0.19
CA SER A 40 12.77 3.03 -0.20
C SER A 40 11.60 3.53 -1.04
N THR A 41 10.88 4.53 -0.54
CA THR A 41 9.76 5.16 -1.24
C THR A 41 10.29 6.06 -2.37
N THR A 42 10.84 5.46 -3.43
CA THR A 42 11.21 6.23 -4.61
C THR A 42 9.94 6.77 -5.28
N PRO A 43 9.99 7.93 -5.94
CA PRO A 43 8.84 8.44 -6.70
C PRO A 43 8.29 7.41 -7.69
N THR A 44 9.18 6.62 -8.30
CA THR A 44 8.84 5.55 -9.25
C THR A 44 7.99 4.45 -8.62
N PHE A 45 8.23 4.08 -7.36
CA PHE A 45 7.44 3.08 -6.63
C PHE A 45 5.97 3.50 -6.56
N TRP A 46 5.71 4.72 -6.09
CA TRP A 46 4.35 5.24 -5.97
C TRP A 46 3.64 5.40 -7.31
N VAL A 47 4.37 5.83 -8.35
CA VAL A 47 3.85 5.89 -9.71
C VAL A 47 3.42 4.51 -10.22
N GLN A 48 4.17 3.45 -9.92
CA GLN A 48 3.80 2.09 -10.29
C GLN A 48 2.56 1.61 -9.53
N ILE A 49 2.46 1.88 -8.23
CA ILE A 49 1.28 1.54 -7.44
C ILE A 49 0.03 2.26 -7.97
N ALA A 50 0.12 3.57 -8.23
CA ALA A 50 -0.99 4.34 -8.77
C ALA A 50 -1.48 3.79 -10.13
N LYS A 51 -0.54 3.38 -11.00
CA LYS A 51 -0.87 2.77 -12.31
C LYS A 51 -1.58 1.43 -12.20
N LEU A 52 -1.21 0.60 -11.22
CA LEU A 52 -1.80 -0.72 -11.00
C LEU A 52 -3.09 -0.69 -10.19
N THR A 53 -3.33 0.40 -9.47
CA THR A 53 -4.43 0.53 -8.53
C THR A 53 -5.18 1.85 -8.77
N SER A 54 -4.93 2.88 -7.97
CA SER A 54 -5.40 4.24 -8.15
C SER A 54 -4.53 5.22 -7.36
N GLN A 55 -4.66 6.51 -7.66
CA GLN A 55 -3.99 7.56 -6.87
C GLN A 55 -4.50 7.60 -5.42
N ASP A 56 -5.81 7.38 -5.21
CA ASP A 56 -6.43 7.31 -3.87
C ASP A 56 -5.78 6.24 -2.97
N VAL A 57 -5.41 5.08 -3.54
CA VAL A 57 -4.68 4.04 -2.80
C VAL A 57 -3.32 4.56 -2.33
N VAL A 58 -2.60 5.27 -3.18
CA VAL A 58 -1.28 5.83 -2.84
C VAL A 58 -1.40 6.86 -1.73
N ASP A 59 -2.32 7.82 -1.88
CA ASP A 59 -2.50 8.92 -0.93
C ASP A 59 -2.85 8.41 0.47
N GLN A 60 -3.76 7.42 0.56
CA GLN A 60 -4.12 6.81 1.84
C GLN A 60 -2.98 6.00 2.46
N VAL A 61 -2.20 5.26 1.66
CA VAL A 61 -1.03 4.52 2.16
C VAL A 61 0.03 5.47 2.68
N GLN A 62 0.33 6.56 1.95
CA GLN A 62 1.30 7.56 2.37
C GLN A 62 0.86 8.26 3.66
N SER A 63 -0.41 8.67 3.75
CA SER A 63 -0.96 9.27 4.97
C SER A 63 -0.83 8.34 6.18
N LEU A 64 -1.05 7.03 6.02
CA LEU A 64 -0.88 6.04 7.09
C LEU A 64 0.58 5.80 7.48
N LEU A 65 1.54 6.04 6.58
CA LEU A 65 2.97 5.96 6.87
C LEU A 65 3.45 7.22 7.60
N GLU A 66 2.94 8.39 7.22
CA GLU A 66 3.29 9.68 7.85
C GLU A 66 2.72 9.78 9.27
N ASN A 67 1.47 9.35 9.49
CA ASN A 67 0.87 9.29 10.84
C ASN A 67 1.54 8.27 11.78
N LYS A 68 2.51 7.48 11.30
CA LYS A 68 3.28 6.52 12.10
C LYS A 68 4.72 6.96 12.37
N LYS A 69 5.15 8.11 11.84
CA LYS A 69 6.38 8.79 12.27
C LYS A 69 6.14 9.59 13.54
#